data_AF-A0A8H7LGB7-F1
#
_entry.id   AF-A0A8H7LGB7-F1
#
_cell.length_a   1.000
_cell.length_b   1.000
_cell.length_c   1.000
_cell.angle_alpha   90.00
_cell.angle_beta   90.00
_cell.angle_gamma   90.00
#
_symmetry.space_group_name_H-M   'P 1'
#
loop_
_entity.id
_entity.type
_entity.pdbx_description
1 polymer ?
#
loop_
_entity_poly.entity_id
_entity_poly.type
_entity_poly.pdbx_seq_one_letter_code
_entity_poly.pdbx_strand_id
1 'polypeptide(L)'
;MLAFWVTLLSILPAILSAPVAGNATKAPTTYGCKNPVVRREWRTLSQGQKDQFHKAVKCLQDQPSVFDFEGSKNIFDDFSYVHYTINTTIHHVASFFPWHRYFLILREKAMAECGYEDPMPYWDWTRDATPEKFRNSELFDSKKGFGGDGTGKTDWADGLCVEEGPYAGFHVNFPEPHCLTRRYNISEPVVSNWTKSTVDKIMRYDNYLEFWNNTELHPHDNFHRAVGGDLRRQYSPNEPLFFLHHAQIDRLWTIWQGRNETRLHDYAGNTVQNATVNTASLNDQMLTLGFAPAVGVGSLMDTLSNELCYTYDDFADGWKYDDDDDDN
;
A
#
# COMPACT_ATOMS: atom_id res chain seq x y z
N MET A 1 -32.48 -56.11 53.07
CA MET A 1 -31.42 -56.77 52.28
C MET A 1 -31.17 -55.92 51.04
N LEU A 2 -29.92 -55.48 50.88
CA LEU A 2 -29.42 -54.71 49.74
C LEU A 2 -29.45 -55.53 48.44
N ALA A 3 -29.68 -54.88 47.30
CA ALA A 3 -28.94 -55.17 46.07
C ALA A 3 -29.03 -53.97 45.11
N PHE A 4 -27.92 -53.26 44.99
CA PHE A 4 -27.65 -52.19 44.03
C PHE A 4 -27.51 -52.76 42.61
N TRP A 5 -28.10 -52.09 41.62
CA TRP A 5 -27.73 -52.24 40.21
C TRP A 5 -26.95 -50.99 39.79
N VAL A 6 -25.64 -51.13 39.59
CA VAL A 6 -24.76 -50.10 39.01
C VAL A 6 -24.52 -50.48 37.55
N THR A 7 -24.93 -49.59 36.65
CA THR A 7 -24.68 -49.63 35.21
C THR A 7 -23.20 -49.34 34.93
N LEU A 8 -22.58 -50.16 34.08
CA LEU A 8 -21.22 -49.94 33.57
C LEU A 8 -21.17 -48.63 32.77
N LEU A 9 -20.37 -47.67 33.24
CA LEU A 9 -19.84 -46.59 32.40
C LEU A 9 -18.69 -47.16 31.55
N SER A 10 -18.85 -47.12 30.23
CA SER A 10 -17.77 -47.32 29.26
C SER A 10 -16.84 -46.10 29.28
N ILE A 11 -15.65 -46.29 29.84
CA ILE A 11 -14.55 -45.33 29.84
C ILE A 11 -13.89 -45.40 28.46
N LEU A 12 -14.07 -44.37 27.63
CA LEU A 12 -13.24 -44.15 26.44
C LEU A 12 -11.81 -43.81 26.88
N PRO A 13 -10.76 -44.41 26.30
CA PRO A 13 -9.39 -44.04 26.62
C PRO A 13 -9.12 -42.62 26.10
N ALA A 14 -8.81 -41.70 27.02
CA ALA A 14 -8.22 -40.42 26.69
C ALA A 14 -6.84 -40.68 26.05
N ILE A 15 -6.74 -40.48 24.74
CA ILE A 15 -5.45 -40.44 24.06
C ILE A 15 -4.79 -39.12 24.47
N LEU A 16 -3.89 -39.22 25.45
CA LEU A 16 -2.92 -38.17 25.76
C LEU A 16 -1.98 -38.03 24.56
N SER A 17 -2.29 -37.10 23.66
CA SER A 17 -1.36 -36.63 22.65
C SER A 17 -0.21 -35.91 23.35
N ALA A 18 0.93 -36.58 23.52
CA ALA A 18 2.16 -35.90 23.89
C ALA A 18 2.46 -34.81 22.83
N PRO A 19 2.97 -33.63 23.23
CA PRO A 19 3.42 -32.66 22.26
C PRO A 19 4.58 -33.28 21.52
N VAL A 20 4.37 -33.60 20.24
CA VAL A 20 5.48 -33.89 19.33
C VAL A 20 6.30 -32.61 19.31
N ALA A 21 7.48 -32.66 19.92
CA ALA A 21 8.53 -31.68 19.70
C ALA A 21 8.90 -31.80 18.21
N GLY A 22 8.12 -31.12 17.37
CA GLY A 22 8.47 -30.87 16.00
C GLY A 22 9.76 -30.09 16.05
N ASN A 23 10.86 -30.72 15.66
CA ASN A 23 12.04 -29.99 15.22
C ASN A 23 11.52 -28.88 14.30
N ALA A 24 11.65 -27.63 14.76
CA ALA A 24 11.50 -26.48 13.91
C ALA A 24 12.58 -26.62 12.83
N THR A 25 12.25 -27.31 11.75
CA THR A 25 12.98 -27.21 10.51
C THR A 25 12.91 -25.74 10.17
N LYS A 26 14.03 -25.02 10.35
CA LYS A 26 14.23 -23.70 9.77
C LYS A 26 13.62 -23.74 8.38
N ALA A 27 12.58 -22.93 8.14
CA ALA A 27 12.13 -22.67 6.79
C ALA A 27 13.40 -22.33 5.98
N PRO A 28 13.60 -22.95 4.80
CA PRO A 28 14.79 -22.67 4.03
C PRO A 28 14.79 -21.16 3.74
N THR A 29 15.80 -20.45 4.26
CA THR A 29 16.13 -19.11 3.82
C THR A 29 16.57 -19.21 2.37
N THR A 30 15.61 -19.17 1.43
CA THR A 30 15.91 -18.99 0.02
C THR A 30 16.37 -17.56 -0.20
N TYR A 31 17.65 -17.29 0.11
CA TYR A 31 18.45 -16.34 -0.64
C TYR A 31 18.43 -16.81 -2.10
N GLY A 32 18.01 -16.07 -3.11
CA GLY A 32 17.41 -14.76 -3.18
C GLY A 32 16.88 -14.62 -4.60
N CYS A 33 15.97 -13.69 -4.82
CA CYS A 33 15.52 -13.28 -6.13
C CYS A 33 16.71 -13.02 -7.06
N LYS A 34 16.91 -13.87 -8.09
CA LYS A 34 18.05 -13.76 -9.00
C LYS A 34 17.91 -12.63 -10.01
N ASN A 35 16.68 -12.37 -10.44
CA ASN A 35 16.34 -11.39 -11.47
C ASN A 35 15.15 -10.56 -10.98
N PRO A 36 15.36 -9.63 -10.05
CA PRO A 36 14.27 -8.79 -9.56
C PRO A 36 13.73 -7.92 -10.68
N VAL A 37 12.41 -7.84 -10.75
CA VAL A 37 11.78 -6.81 -11.58
C VAL A 37 12.05 -5.44 -10.98
N VAL A 38 12.23 -4.43 -11.82
CA VAL A 38 12.62 -3.09 -11.39
C VAL A 38 11.41 -2.15 -11.50
N ARG A 39 10.87 -1.72 -10.37
CA ARG A 39 9.90 -0.63 -10.29
C ARG A 39 10.62 0.69 -10.55
N ARG A 40 10.03 1.53 -11.40
CA ARG A 40 10.67 2.75 -11.92
C ARG A 40 9.86 4.00 -11.66
N GLU A 41 10.54 5.14 -11.60
CA GLU A 41 9.87 6.42 -11.45
C GLU A 41 9.05 6.74 -12.71
N TRP A 42 7.81 7.18 -12.55
CA TRP A 42 6.85 7.38 -13.65
C TRP A 42 7.43 8.15 -14.84
N ARG A 43 8.23 9.19 -14.60
CA ARG A 43 8.76 10.07 -15.66
C ARG A 43 9.86 9.40 -16.49
N THR A 44 10.40 8.28 -16.03
CA THR A 44 11.39 7.48 -16.77
C THR A 44 10.72 6.50 -17.73
N LEU A 45 9.41 6.25 -17.57
CA LEU A 45 8.67 5.36 -18.45
C LEU A 45 8.47 5.98 -19.84
N SER A 46 8.50 5.13 -20.86
CA SER A 46 8.08 5.53 -22.21
C SER A 46 6.58 5.80 -22.25
N GLN A 47 6.12 6.61 -23.22
CA GLN A 47 4.70 6.90 -23.37
C GLN A 47 3.87 5.62 -23.58
N GLY A 48 4.38 4.63 -24.31
CA GLY A 48 3.68 3.37 -24.51
C GLY A 48 3.42 2.59 -23.20
N GLN A 49 4.38 2.61 -22.27
CA GLN A 49 4.21 1.97 -20.95
C GLN A 49 3.16 2.72 -20.11
N LYS A 50 3.17 4.06 -20.16
CA LYS A 50 2.16 4.90 -19.50
C LYS A 50 0.76 4.65 -20.06
N ASP A 51 0.63 4.55 -21.39
CA ASP A 51 -0.63 4.25 -22.07
C ASP A 51 -1.15 2.85 -21.68
N GLN A 52 -0.26 1.85 -21.60
CA GLN A 52 -0.62 0.49 -21.15
C GLN A 52 -1.09 0.48 -19.68
N PHE A 53 -0.42 1.23 -18.80
CA PHE A 53 -0.85 1.39 -17.41
C PHE A 53 -2.30 1.91 -17.34
N HIS A 54 -2.59 3.03 -18.02
CA HIS A 54 -3.94 3.61 -18.01
C HIS A 54 -4.98 2.68 -18.62
N LYS A 55 -4.63 1.95 -19.68
CA LYS A 55 -5.51 0.95 -20.30
C LYS A 55 -5.86 -0.16 -19.31
N ALA A 56 -4.86 -0.70 -18.61
CA ALA A 56 -5.10 -1.77 -17.66
C ALA A 56 -5.91 -1.31 -16.45
N VAL A 57 -5.67 -0.10 -15.93
CA VAL A 57 -6.51 0.48 -14.87
C VAL A 57 -7.98 0.54 -15.27
N LYS A 58 -8.28 0.96 -16.51
CA LYS A 58 -9.66 1.02 -17.02
C LYS A 58 -10.28 -0.37 -17.19
N CYS A 59 -9.50 -1.33 -17.68
CA CYS A 59 -9.94 -2.72 -17.84
C CYS A 59 -10.37 -3.36 -16.51
N LEU A 60 -9.82 -2.94 -15.36
CA LEU A 60 -10.28 -3.43 -14.06
C LEU A 60 -11.74 -3.08 -13.76
N GLN A 61 -12.31 -2.06 -14.43
CA GLN A 61 -13.73 -1.74 -14.32
C GLN A 61 -14.64 -2.71 -15.09
N ASP A 62 -14.06 -3.44 -16.05
CA ASP A 62 -14.76 -4.44 -16.87
C ASP A 62 -14.72 -5.84 -16.25
N GLN A 63 -13.81 -6.07 -15.29
CA GLN A 63 -13.69 -7.35 -14.59
C GLN A 63 -14.71 -7.44 -13.45
N PRO A 64 -15.49 -8.52 -13.32
CA PRO A 64 -16.51 -8.64 -12.28
C PRO A 64 -15.88 -8.64 -10.88
N SER A 65 -16.56 -8.01 -9.92
CA SER A 65 -16.15 -8.05 -8.51
C SER A 65 -16.03 -9.49 -8.00
N VAL A 66 -15.07 -9.73 -7.10
CA VAL A 66 -14.98 -11.01 -6.35
C VAL A 66 -15.92 -11.03 -5.14
N PHE A 67 -16.49 -9.89 -4.77
CA PHE A 67 -17.43 -9.75 -3.67
C PHE A 67 -18.87 -9.82 -4.16
N ASP A 68 -19.71 -10.47 -3.37
CA ASP A 68 -21.17 -10.53 -3.59
C ASP A 68 -21.87 -9.44 -2.76
N PHE A 69 -21.61 -8.17 -3.10
CA PHE A 69 -22.23 -7.00 -2.45
C PHE A 69 -22.43 -5.85 -3.44
N GLU A 70 -23.60 -5.20 -3.37
CA GLU A 70 -24.06 -4.21 -4.37
C GLU A 70 -23.14 -2.98 -4.55
N GLY A 71 -22.40 -2.59 -3.51
CA GLY A 71 -21.52 -1.42 -3.56
C GLY A 71 -20.18 -1.65 -4.26
N SER A 72 -19.79 -2.89 -4.55
CA SER A 72 -18.58 -3.22 -5.33
C SER A 72 -18.97 -3.99 -6.59
N LYS A 73 -18.82 -3.38 -7.77
CA LYS A 73 -19.33 -3.98 -9.02
C LYS A 73 -18.26 -4.64 -9.85
N ASN A 74 -17.02 -4.21 -9.69
CA ASN A 74 -15.88 -4.68 -10.46
C ASN A 74 -14.62 -4.77 -9.61
N ILE A 75 -13.58 -5.40 -10.15
CA ILE A 75 -12.29 -5.53 -9.48
C ILE A 75 -11.72 -4.16 -9.09
N PHE A 76 -11.94 -3.11 -9.89
CA PHE A 76 -11.49 -1.76 -9.54
C PHE A 76 -12.11 -1.29 -8.21
N ASP A 77 -13.42 -1.45 -8.03
CA ASP A 77 -14.13 -1.10 -6.80
C ASP A 77 -13.68 -1.95 -5.60
N ASP A 78 -13.32 -3.22 -5.82
CA ASP A 78 -12.91 -4.15 -4.76
C ASP A 78 -11.69 -3.66 -3.98
N PHE A 79 -10.71 -3.04 -4.66
CA PHE A 79 -9.55 -2.43 -4.00
C PHE A 79 -10.00 -1.36 -3.00
N SER A 80 -10.88 -0.46 -3.42
CA SER A 80 -11.41 0.61 -2.56
C SER A 80 -12.26 0.06 -1.42
N TYR A 81 -13.09 -0.95 -1.69
CA TYR A 81 -13.92 -1.60 -0.69
C TYR A 81 -13.08 -2.26 0.42
N VAL A 82 -12.07 -3.04 0.05
CA VAL A 82 -11.19 -3.70 1.03
C VAL A 82 -10.48 -2.66 1.88
N HIS A 83 -9.81 -1.70 1.24
CA HIS A 83 -9.04 -0.65 1.91
C HIS A 83 -9.88 0.17 2.89
N TYR A 84 -11.07 0.58 2.46
CA TYR A 84 -12.03 1.28 3.31
C TYR A 84 -12.45 0.43 4.52
N THR A 85 -12.82 -0.83 4.28
CA THR A 85 -13.46 -1.67 5.30
C THR A 85 -12.50 -2.05 6.43
N ILE A 86 -11.23 -2.31 6.11
CA ILE A 86 -10.22 -2.70 7.12
C ILE A 86 -9.29 -1.57 7.53
N ASN A 87 -9.64 -0.32 7.22
CA ASN A 87 -8.82 0.86 7.47
C ASN A 87 -8.19 0.91 8.87
N THR A 88 -8.94 0.49 9.90
CA THR A 88 -8.49 0.52 11.30
C THR A 88 -7.42 -0.53 11.65
N THR A 89 -7.15 -1.49 10.77
CA THR A 89 -6.12 -2.52 10.95
C THR A 89 -5.02 -2.45 9.90
N ILE A 90 -4.99 -1.38 9.08
CA ILE A 90 -3.97 -1.15 8.04
C ILE A 90 -3.38 0.27 8.03
N HIS A 91 -4.00 1.22 8.74
CA HIS A 91 -3.47 2.58 8.93
C HIS A 91 -3.24 2.89 10.40
N HIS A 92 -2.23 3.69 10.71
CA HIS A 92 -1.80 4.07 12.05
C HIS A 92 -1.58 2.84 12.95
N VAL A 93 -1.12 1.75 12.33
CA VAL A 93 -0.78 0.45 12.92
C VAL A 93 0.47 -0.14 12.27
N ALA A 94 1.07 -1.12 12.95
CA ALA A 94 2.30 -1.77 12.50
C ALA A 94 2.19 -2.35 11.08
N SER A 95 1.03 -2.90 10.71
CA SER A 95 0.80 -3.56 9.41
C SER A 95 0.82 -2.62 8.20
N PHE A 96 0.88 -1.30 8.40
CA PHE A 96 0.81 -0.31 7.32
C PHE A 96 1.71 -0.63 6.13
N PHE A 97 3.02 -0.74 6.36
CA PHE A 97 3.96 -1.02 5.27
C PHE A 97 3.77 -2.40 4.61
N PRO A 98 3.79 -3.53 5.34
CA PRO A 98 3.63 -4.84 4.71
C PRO A 98 2.26 -5.00 4.02
N TRP A 99 1.18 -4.47 4.61
CA TRP A 99 -0.14 -4.56 4.01
C TRP A 99 -0.22 -3.78 2.69
N HIS A 100 0.27 -2.54 2.66
CA HIS A 100 0.28 -1.74 1.43
C HIS A 100 1.24 -2.29 0.37
N ARG A 101 2.37 -2.88 0.77
CA ARG A 101 3.24 -3.65 -0.13
C ARG A 101 2.49 -4.82 -0.77
N TYR A 102 1.76 -5.60 0.03
CA TYR A 102 0.94 -6.69 -0.48
C TYR A 102 -0.14 -6.18 -1.43
N PHE A 103 -0.77 -5.07 -1.09
CA PHE A 103 -1.82 -4.43 -1.89
C PHE A 103 -1.30 -3.96 -3.27
N LEU A 104 -0.08 -3.44 -3.35
CA LEU A 104 0.58 -3.13 -4.64
C LEU A 104 0.76 -4.37 -5.51
N ILE A 105 1.19 -5.49 -4.92
CA ILE A 105 1.38 -6.76 -5.64
C ILE A 105 0.05 -7.32 -6.14
N LEU A 106 -1.01 -7.20 -5.34
CA LEU A 106 -2.35 -7.59 -5.77
C LEU A 106 -2.82 -6.73 -6.94
N ARG A 107 -2.52 -5.43 -6.93
CA ARG A 107 -2.82 -4.53 -8.06
C ARG A 107 -2.04 -4.88 -9.31
N GLU A 108 -0.75 -5.15 -9.18
CA GLU A 108 0.10 -5.61 -10.29
C GLU A 108 -0.46 -6.89 -10.92
N LYS A 109 -0.83 -7.88 -10.10
CA LYS A 109 -1.44 -9.14 -10.57
C LYS A 109 -2.76 -8.90 -11.31
N ALA A 110 -3.66 -8.09 -10.75
CA ALA A 110 -4.93 -7.75 -11.40
C ALA A 110 -4.71 -6.98 -12.72
N MET A 111 -3.76 -6.05 -12.76
CA MET A 111 -3.42 -5.31 -13.98
C MET A 111 -2.75 -6.19 -15.04
N ALA A 112 -2.00 -7.22 -14.64
CA ALA A 112 -1.44 -8.21 -15.55
C ALA A 112 -2.52 -9.02 -16.28
N GLU A 113 -3.62 -9.36 -15.60
CA GLU A 113 -4.79 -9.97 -16.24
C GLU A 113 -5.45 -9.04 -17.28
N CYS A 114 -5.26 -7.73 -17.11
CA CYS A 114 -5.64 -6.69 -18.06
C CYS A 114 -4.54 -6.33 -19.10
N GLY A 115 -3.48 -7.13 -19.17
CA GLY A 115 -2.42 -7.00 -20.17
C GLY A 115 -1.35 -5.94 -19.87
N TYR A 116 -1.18 -5.54 -18.62
CA TYR A 116 -0.04 -4.71 -18.18
C TYR A 116 1.11 -5.59 -17.68
N GLU A 117 2.23 -5.58 -18.39
CA GLU A 117 3.37 -6.46 -18.11
C GLU A 117 4.53 -5.75 -17.37
N ASP A 118 4.49 -4.42 -17.27
CA ASP A 118 5.50 -3.65 -16.55
C ASP A 118 5.27 -3.70 -15.03
N PRO A 119 6.33 -3.55 -14.21
CA PRO A 119 6.20 -3.40 -12.75
C PRO A 119 5.49 -2.09 -12.37
N MET A 120 4.86 -2.05 -11.19
CA MET A 120 4.19 -0.85 -10.68
C MET A 120 5.17 0.33 -10.64
N PRO A 121 4.90 1.45 -11.34
CA PRO A 121 5.71 2.64 -11.23
C PRO A 121 5.48 3.34 -9.90
N TYR A 122 6.43 4.17 -9.50
CA TYR A 122 6.29 5.05 -8.35
C TYR A 122 6.32 6.52 -8.75
N TRP A 123 5.74 7.37 -7.91
CA TRP A 123 5.86 8.82 -8.03
C TRP A 123 6.76 9.35 -6.92
N ASP A 124 7.98 9.77 -7.28
CA ASP A 124 8.82 10.53 -6.35
C ASP A 124 8.28 11.95 -6.19
N TRP A 125 7.32 12.10 -5.28
CA TRP A 125 6.66 13.36 -4.99
C TRP A 125 7.58 14.38 -4.31
N THR A 126 8.73 13.98 -3.75
CA THR A 126 9.68 14.94 -3.15
C THR A 126 10.19 15.95 -4.18
N ARG A 127 10.21 15.56 -5.46
CA ARG A 127 10.58 16.40 -6.61
C ARG A 127 9.56 17.50 -6.89
N ASP A 128 8.32 17.33 -6.44
CA ASP A 128 7.19 18.22 -6.69
C ASP A 128 6.71 18.96 -5.45
N ALA A 129 7.47 18.91 -4.35
CA ALA A 129 7.08 19.43 -3.03
C ALA A 129 7.12 20.95 -2.88
N THR A 130 6.61 21.66 -3.89
CA THR A 130 6.24 23.08 -3.83
C THR A 130 4.92 23.28 -4.57
N PRO A 131 4.13 24.32 -4.25
CA PRO A 131 2.85 24.56 -4.94
C PRO A 131 3.00 24.69 -6.46
N GLU A 132 4.08 25.33 -6.91
CA GLU A 132 4.38 25.51 -8.33
C GLU A 132 4.77 24.19 -9.00
N LYS A 133 5.70 23.42 -8.41
CA LYS A 133 6.17 22.17 -9.00
C LYS A 133 5.06 21.11 -9.00
N PHE A 134 4.25 21.06 -7.94
CA PHE A 134 3.09 20.16 -7.89
C PHE A 134 2.13 20.41 -9.05
N ARG A 135 1.67 21.65 -9.25
CA ARG A 135 0.74 21.96 -10.36
C ARG A 135 1.32 21.69 -11.74
N ASN A 136 2.64 21.83 -11.89
CA ASN A 136 3.34 21.64 -13.16
C ASN A 136 3.94 20.23 -13.31
N SER A 137 3.65 19.31 -12.40
CA SER A 137 4.19 17.96 -12.45
C SER A 137 3.70 17.22 -13.69
N GLU A 138 4.58 16.46 -14.35
CA GLU A 138 4.22 15.58 -15.46
C GLU A 138 3.13 14.56 -15.07
N LEU A 139 3.02 14.23 -13.78
CA LEU A 139 1.96 13.35 -13.26
C LEU A 139 0.56 13.93 -13.47
N PHE A 140 0.42 15.24 -13.67
CA PHE A 140 -0.85 15.91 -13.93
C PHE A 140 -1.02 16.37 -15.37
N ASP A 141 -0.06 16.06 -16.26
CA ASP A 141 -0.20 16.28 -17.69
C ASP A 141 -1.34 15.39 -18.26
N SER A 142 -2.14 15.93 -19.17
CA SER A 142 -3.32 15.26 -19.73
C SER A 142 -3.00 14.13 -20.71
N LYS A 143 -1.74 13.97 -21.12
CA LYS A 143 -1.29 12.90 -22.03
C LYS A 143 -0.23 12.01 -21.39
N LYS A 144 0.70 12.61 -20.66
CA LYS A 144 1.87 11.94 -20.07
C LYS A 144 1.63 11.50 -18.62
N GLY A 145 0.54 11.92 -17.99
CA GLY A 145 0.22 11.65 -16.61
C GLY A 145 -1.25 11.29 -16.44
N PHE A 146 -1.83 11.68 -15.31
CA PHE A 146 -3.14 11.24 -14.83
C PHE A 146 -4.22 12.31 -15.04
N GLY A 147 -3.90 13.41 -15.72
CA GLY A 147 -4.77 14.59 -15.81
C GLY A 147 -4.69 15.48 -14.57
N GLY A 148 -5.18 16.72 -14.70
CA GLY A 148 -5.05 17.77 -13.69
C GLY A 148 -6.03 17.69 -12.53
N ASP A 149 -6.29 18.86 -11.94
CA ASP A 149 -7.26 19.06 -10.87
C ASP A 149 -8.69 18.83 -11.38
N GLY A 150 -9.64 18.66 -10.46
CA GLY A 150 -11.04 18.57 -10.82
C GLY A 150 -11.61 19.92 -11.22
N THR A 151 -12.45 19.95 -12.26
CA THR A 151 -13.14 21.16 -12.76
C THR A 151 -14.66 21.01 -12.77
N GLY A 152 -15.16 19.78 -12.84
CA GLY A 152 -16.58 19.49 -12.90
C GLY A 152 -17.25 19.57 -11.53
N LYS A 153 -18.51 19.98 -11.50
CA LYS A 153 -19.28 20.05 -10.25
C LYS A 153 -19.59 18.65 -9.72
N THR A 154 -19.52 18.51 -8.40
CA THR A 154 -20.03 17.36 -7.65
C THR A 154 -20.84 17.88 -6.46
N ASP A 155 -21.71 17.04 -5.91
CA ASP A 155 -22.44 17.32 -4.67
C ASP A 155 -21.51 17.27 -3.44
N TRP A 156 -20.26 16.83 -3.61
CA TRP A 156 -19.29 16.71 -2.54
C TRP A 156 -18.44 17.96 -2.35
N ALA A 157 -18.39 18.46 -1.11
CA ALA A 157 -17.77 19.74 -0.79
C ALA A 157 -16.24 19.78 -1.00
N ASP A 158 -15.55 18.64 -1.07
CA ASP A 158 -14.09 18.51 -1.10
C ASP A 158 -13.55 17.81 -2.35
N GLY A 159 -14.37 17.57 -3.37
CA GLY A 159 -13.98 17.05 -4.67
C GLY A 159 -14.53 17.91 -5.81
N LEU A 160 -13.92 17.80 -6.99
CA LEU A 160 -14.47 18.24 -8.27
C LEU A 160 -14.20 17.11 -9.28
N CYS A 161 -15.11 16.88 -10.23
CA CYS A 161 -14.93 15.83 -11.22
C CYS A 161 -13.70 16.11 -12.09
N VAL A 162 -12.91 15.08 -12.36
CA VAL A 162 -11.84 15.11 -13.37
C VAL A 162 -12.47 15.08 -14.77
N GLU A 163 -12.38 16.18 -15.51
CA GLU A 163 -12.99 16.32 -16.85
C GLU A 163 -11.97 16.26 -17.99
N GLU A 164 -10.67 16.18 -17.68
CA GLU A 164 -9.59 16.16 -18.66
C GLU A 164 -8.58 15.03 -18.41
N GLY A 165 -7.81 14.69 -19.45
CA GLY A 165 -6.77 13.68 -19.39
C GLY A 165 -7.29 12.24 -19.44
N PRO A 166 -6.46 11.24 -19.09
CA PRO A 166 -6.80 9.85 -19.34
C PRO A 166 -8.01 9.33 -18.54
N TYR A 167 -8.39 10.02 -17.47
CA TYR A 167 -9.51 9.65 -16.60
C TYR A 167 -10.72 10.57 -16.73
N ALA A 168 -10.78 11.40 -17.79
CA ALA A 168 -12.00 12.14 -18.12
C ALA A 168 -13.19 11.17 -18.31
N GLY A 169 -14.28 11.41 -17.57
CA GLY A 169 -15.47 10.56 -17.60
C GLY A 169 -15.31 9.22 -16.87
N PHE A 170 -14.20 9.01 -16.15
CA PHE A 170 -14.02 7.83 -15.30
C PHE A 170 -15.01 7.89 -14.13
N HIS A 171 -15.80 6.82 -13.97
CA HIS A 171 -16.80 6.70 -12.90
C HIS A 171 -16.48 5.52 -12.02
N VAL A 172 -16.63 5.68 -10.72
CA VAL A 172 -16.41 4.64 -9.71
C VAL A 172 -17.74 4.34 -9.01
N ASN A 173 -17.92 3.14 -8.45
CA ASN A 173 -19.21 2.75 -7.82
C ASN A 173 -19.20 2.80 -6.29
N PHE A 174 -18.02 2.71 -5.68
CA PHE A 174 -17.84 2.68 -4.24
C PHE A 174 -17.35 4.03 -3.69
N PRO A 175 -17.83 4.53 -2.52
CA PRO A 175 -18.87 3.95 -1.66
C PRO A 175 -20.29 4.15 -2.20
N GLU A 176 -20.44 5.12 -3.11
CA GLU A 176 -21.64 5.37 -3.90
C GLU A 176 -21.20 5.81 -5.31
N PRO A 177 -22.03 5.67 -6.37
CA PRO A 177 -21.60 6.03 -7.72
C PRO A 177 -21.28 7.51 -7.91
N HIS A 178 -20.09 7.81 -8.46
CA HIS A 178 -19.62 9.18 -8.74
C HIS A 178 -18.56 9.21 -9.84
N CYS A 179 -18.27 10.40 -10.36
CA CYS A 179 -17.09 10.67 -11.18
C CYS A 179 -15.82 10.60 -10.31
N LEU A 180 -14.67 10.24 -10.88
CA LEU A 180 -13.38 10.42 -10.17
C LEU A 180 -13.22 11.89 -9.76
N THR A 181 -12.92 12.14 -8.49
CA THR A 181 -12.76 13.51 -7.98
C THR A 181 -11.33 13.86 -7.56
N ARG A 182 -10.93 15.11 -7.83
CA ARG A 182 -9.71 15.74 -7.31
C ARG A 182 -10.00 17.16 -6.84
N ARG A 183 -9.21 17.63 -5.87
CA ARG A 183 -9.25 19.02 -5.42
C ARG A 183 -7.97 19.38 -4.69
N TYR A 184 -7.03 19.97 -5.41
CA TYR A 184 -5.68 20.19 -4.86
C TYR A 184 -5.69 21.05 -3.60
N ASN A 185 -4.98 20.57 -2.57
CA ASN A 185 -4.71 21.30 -1.34
C ASN A 185 -3.21 21.43 -1.10
N ILE A 186 -2.61 22.41 -1.76
CA ILE A 186 -1.17 22.67 -1.73
C ILE A 186 -0.82 23.91 -0.89
N SER A 187 -1.59 24.18 0.15
CA SER A 187 -1.23 25.20 1.14
C SER A 187 -0.33 24.63 2.23
N GLU A 188 0.35 25.48 2.98
CA GLU A 188 0.97 25.07 4.24
C GLU A 188 -0.11 24.69 5.28
N PRO A 189 0.16 23.72 6.17
CA PRO A 189 1.38 22.90 6.28
C PRO A 189 1.38 21.65 5.38
N VAL A 190 0.43 21.50 4.45
CA VAL A 190 0.29 20.25 3.69
C VAL A 190 1.54 19.98 2.85
N VAL A 191 2.02 20.99 2.11
CA VAL A 191 3.16 20.82 1.19
C VAL A 191 4.48 20.53 1.92
N SER A 192 4.77 21.23 3.02
CA SER A 192 6.02 21.06 3.76
C SER A 192 6.21 19.65 4.36
N ASN A 193 5.12 18.90 4.58
CA ASN A 193 5.15 17.58 5.21
C ASN A 193 5.58 16.42 4.29
N TRP A 194 5.75 16.66 2.99
CA TRP A 194 6.24 15.67 2.03
C TRP A 194 7.38 16.24 1.16
N THR A 195 8.16 17.17 1.73
CA THR A 195 9.39 17.65 1.11
C THR A 195 10.52 16.64 1.26
N LYS A 196 11.54 16.78 0.42
CA LYS A 196 12.79 16.02 0.56
C LYS A 196 13.40 16.19 1.95
N SER A 197 13.48 17.42 2.48
CA SER A 197 14.00 17.67 3.84
C SER A 197 13.20 16.93 4.94
N THR A 198 11.87 16.86 4.81
CA THR A 198 11.04 16.09 5.75
C THR A 198 11.35 14.60 5.64
N VAL A 199 11.46 14.06 4.42
CA VAL A 199 11.83 12.65 4.21
C VAL A 199 13.25 12.36 4.71
N ASP A 200 14.22 13.24 4.49
CA ASP A 200 15.60 13.11 4.97
C ASP A 200 15.64 12.92 6.49
N LYS A 201 14.82 13.65 7.25
CA LYS A 201 14.72 13.49 8.71
C LYS A 201 14.14 12.13 9.07
N ILE A 202 13.12 11.67 8.37
CA ILE A 202 12.45 10.38 8.61
C ILE A 202 13.40 9.22 8.29
N MET A 203 14.15 9.29 7.19
CA MET A 203 15.11 8.25 6.78
C MET A 203 16.25 8.04 7.78
N ARG A 204 16.43 8.94 8.77
CA ARG A 204 17.44 8.81 9.85
C ARG A 204 16.95 8.05 11.09
N TYR A 205 15.66 7.72 11.20
CA TYR A 205 15.18 6.90 12.33
C TYR A 205 15.80 5.51 12.30
N ASP A 206 16.18 5.00 13.47
CA ASP A 206 16.90 3.73 13.57
C ASP A 206 16.00 2.51 13.68
N ASN A 207 14.75 2.70 14.11
CA ASN A 207 13.79 1.65 14.37
C ASN A 207 12.50 1.81 13.56
N TYR A 208 11.83 0.69 13.33
CA TYR A 208 10.59 0.61 12.56
C TYR A 208 9.50 1.51 13.12
N LEU A 209 9.30 1.53 14.43
CA LEU A 209 8.18 2.24 15.05
C LEU A 209 8.24 3.75 14.76
N GLU A 210 9.40 4.37 14.92
CA GLU A 210 9.57 5.79 14.62
C GLU A 210 9.59 6.07 13.11
N PHE A 211 10.25 5.23 12.32
CA PHE A 211 10.28 5.36 10.86
C PHE A 211 8.87 5.29 10.25
N TRP A 212 8.13 4.25 10.59
CA TRP A 212 6.76 4.02 10.15
C TRP A 212 5.83 5.15 10.58
N ASN A 213 5.77 5.45 11.88
CA ASN A 213 4.84 6.43 12.40
C ASN A 213 5.05 7.81 11.76
N ASN A 214 6.31 8.23 11.58
CA ASN A 214 6.60 9.52 10.95
C ASN A 214 6.37 9.51 9.44
N THR A 215 6.63 8.39 8.74
CA THR A 215 6.30 8.24 7.31
C THR A 215 4.80 8.32 7.07
N GLU A 216 4.00 7.64 7.89
CA GLU A 216 2.56 7.62 7.73
C GLU A 216 1.92 8.98 8.07
N LEU A 217 2.30 9.59 9.21
CA LEU A 217 1.72 10.84 9.70
C LEU A 217 2.10 12.07 8.86
N HIS A 218 3.30 12.10 8.29
CA HIS A 218 3.79 13.27 7.57
C HIS A 218 3.61 13.10 6.06
N PRO A 219 4.49 12.40 5.33
CA PRO A 219 4.38 12.41 3.89
C PRO A 219 3.15 11.68 3.36
N HIS A 220 2.80 10.52 3.89
CA HIS A 220 1.64 9.76 3.41
C HIS A 220 0.33 10.55 3.58
N ASP A 221 -0.02 10.89 4.83
CA ASP A 221 -1.24 11.61 5.16
C ASP A 221 -1.39 12.94 4.41
N ASN A 222 -0.30 13.70 4.33
CA ASN A 222 -0.35 15.03 3.72
C ASN A 222 -0.32 14.97 2.20
N PHE A 223 0.24 13.92 1.61
CA PHE A 223 0.17 13.74 0.17
C PHE A 223 -1.23 13.34 -0.31
N HIS A 224 -1.91 12.44 0.42
CA HIS A 224 -3.33 12.15 0.23
C HIS A 224 -4.16 13.45 0.27
N ARG A 225 -3.88 14.32 1.24
CA ARG A 225 -4.52 15.65 1.34
C ARG A 225 -4.17 16.56 0.17
N ALA A 226 -2.93 16.52 -0.33
CA ALA A 226 -2.44 17.42 -1.38
C ALA A 226 -3.17 17.24 -2.71
N VAL A 227 -3.45 16.00 -3.11
CA VAL A 227 -4.26 15.72 -4.32
C VAL A 227 -5.76 15.97 -4.06
N GLY A 228 -6.24 15.65 -2.85
CA GLY A 228 -7.63 15.87 -2.48
C GLY A 228 -8.61 14.93 -3.22
N GLY A 229 -9.90 15.29 -3.22
CA GLY A 229 -10.95 14.46 -3.80
C GLY A 229 -10.92 13.02 -3.26
N ASP A 230 -11.01 12.04 -4.15
CA ASP A 230 -11.09 10.63 -3.76
C ASP A 230 -9.80 10.16 -3.08
N LEU A 231 -8.62 10.66 -3.49
CA LEU A 231 -7.36 10.26 -2.89
C LEU A 231 -7.27 10.63 -1.40
N ARG A 232 -8.00 11.65 -0.94
CA ARG A 232 -8.00 12.05 0.48
C ARG A 232 -8.87 11.15 1.36
N ARG A 233 -9.77 10.37 0.76
CA ARG A 233 -10.81 9.62 1.48
C ARG A 233 -10.32 8.22 1.86
N GLN A 234 -11.07 7.53 2.72
CA GLN A 234 -10.74 6.14 3.12
C GLN A 234 -10.87 5.13 1.96
N TYR A 235 -11.57 5.52 0.89
CA TYR A 235 -11.65 4.82 -0.39
C TYR A 235 -10.66 5.40 -1.42
N SER A 236 -9.50 5.88 -0.94
CA SER A 236 -8.44 6.47 -1.77
C SER A 236 -7.95 5.61 -2.95
N PRO A 237 -8.06 4.26 -2.96
CA PRO A 237 -7.76 3.48 -4.16
C PRO A 237 -8.67 3.76 -5.37
N ASN A 238 -9.76 4.51 -5.21
CA ASN A 238 -10.55 5.04 -6.32
C ASN A 238 -9.72 5.96 -7.22
N GLU A 239 -8.69 6.61 -6.68
CA GLU A 239 -7.75 7.41 -7.45
C GLU A 239 -6.58 6.53 -7.93
N PRO A 240 -6.35 6.38 -9.24
CA PRO A 240 -5.22 5.60 -9.77
C PRO A 240 -3.83 6.05 -9.26
N LEU A 241 -3.64 7.33 -8.94
CA LEU A 241 -2.41 7.85 -8.31
C LEU A 241 -2.11 7.21 -6.94
N PHE A 242 -3.10 6.62 -6.26
CA PHE A 242 -2.91 5.87 -5.01
C PHE A 242 -1.77 4.86 -5.10
N PHE A 243 -1.74 4.07 -6.18
CA PHE A 243 -0.76 3.00 -6.30
C PHE A 243 0.65 3.53 -6.58
N LEU A 244 0.79 4.66 -7.28
CA LEU A 244 2.09 5.32 -7.47
C LEU A 244 2.59 5.97 -6.18
N HIS A 245 1.67 6.55 -5.39
CA HIS A 245 1.97 7.10 -4.07
C HIS A 245 2.47 6.00 -3.12
N HIS A 246 1.72 4.90 -2.98
CA HIS A 246 2.12 3.80 -2.12
C HIS A 246 3.34 3.06 -2.64
N ALA A 247 3.60 3.01 -3.96
CA ALA A 247 4.86 2.50 -4.49
C ALA A 247 6.06 3.35 -4.08
N GLN A 248 5.91 4.67 -3.91
CA GLN A 248 6.95 5.54 -3.35
C GLN A 248 7.11 5.33 -1.84
N ILE A 249 6.01 5.15 -1.09
CA ILE A 249 6.08 4.78 0.34
C ILE A 249 6.81 3.44 0.53
N ASP A 250 6.49 2.45 -0.29
CA ASP A 250 7.16 1.15 -0.32
C ASP A 250 8.64 1.25 -0.73
N ARG A 251 8.97 2.15 -1.67
CA ARG A 251 10.35 2.48 -2.05
C ARG A 251 11.13 3.02 -0.85
N LEU A 252 10.59 4.01 -0.14
CA LEU A 252 11.23 4.60 1.04
C LEU A 252 11.50 3.55 2.12
N TRP A 253 10.52 2.68 2.39
CA TRP A 253 10.71 1.57 3.33
C TRP A 253 11.80 0.60 2.88
N THR A 254 11.79 0.21 1.60
CA THR A 254 12.80 -0.69 1.01
C THR A 254 14.21 -0.11 1.15
N ILE A 255 14.38 1.18 0.85
CA ILE A 255 15.65 1.90 0.99
C ILE A 255 16.07 1.99 2.45
N TRP A 256 15.14 2.31 3.36
CA TRP A 256 15.41 2.41 4.79
C TRP A 256 15.87 1.06 5.38
N GLN A 257 15.26 -0.04 4.94
CA GLN A 257 15.71 -1.38 5.29
C GLN A 257 17.13 -1.66 4.81
N GLY A 258 17.51 -1.18 3.62
CA GLY A 258 18.91 -1.10 3.15
C GLY A 258 19.68 -2.43 3.13
N ARG A 259 18.98 -3.58 3.03
CA ARG A 259 19.52 -4.94 3.27
C ARG A 259 20.14 -5.16 4.66
N ASN A 260 19.89 -4.28 5.61
CA ASN A 260 20.34 -4.45 6.97
C ASN A 260 19.52 -5.56 7.66
N GLU A 261 20.16 -6.62 8.12
CA GLU A 261 19.49 -7.78 8.73
C GLU A 261 18.59 -7.41 9.91
N THR A 262 18.95 -6.40 10.70
CA THR A 262 18.11 -5.90 11.79
C THR A 262 16.84 -5.25 11.23
N ARG A 263 16.96 -4.32 10.28
CA ARG A 263 15.81 -3.60 9.70
C ARG A 263 14.93 -4.46 8.80
N LEU A 264 15.48 -5.52 8.20
CA LEU A 264 14.70 -6.51 7.44
C LEU A 264 13.75 -7.32 8.32
N HIS A 265 13.97 -7.36 9.63
CA HIS A 265 13.11 -8.07 10.59
C HIS A 265 12.50 -7.13 11.65
N ASP A 266 12.74 -5.82 11.53
CA ASP A 266 12.24 -4.84 12.48
C ASP A 266 10.77 -4.54 12.16
N TYR A 267 9.89 -4.90 13.10
CA TYR A 267 8.44 -4.79 12.99
C TYR A 267 7.85 -4.66 14.38
N ALA A 268 7.19 -3.53 14.64
CA ALA A 268 6.65 -3.20 15.95
C ALA A 268 5.47 -2.23 15.82
N GLY A 269 4.62 -2.21 16.84
CA GLY A 269 3.49 -1.30 16.98
C GLY A 269 2.20 -2.01 17.36
N ASN A 270 1.11 -1.28 17.25
CA ASN A 270 -0.24 -1.79 17.48
C ASN A 270 -0.74 -2.54 16.24
N THR A 271 -1.62 -3.54 16.43
CA THR A 271 -2.29 -4.26 15.33
C THR A 271 -3.63 -3.65 14.92
N VAL A 272 -4.17 -2.74 15.74
CA VAL A 272 -5.41 -2.00 15.50
C VAL A 272 -5.26 -0.56 15.97
N GLN A 273 -5.91 0.37 15.28
CA GLN A 273 -5.93 1.79 15.64
C GLN A 273 -6.42 2.02 17.07
N ASN A 274 -5.92 3.10 17.68
CA ASN A 274 -6.25 3.54 19.04
C ASN A 274 -5.91 2.55 20.16
N ALA A 275 -5.22 1.45 19.85
CA ALA A 275 -4.58 0.62 20.85
C ALA A 275 -3.27 1.29 21.31
N THR A 276 -2.81 0.93 22.51
CA THR A 276 -1.54 1.40 23.10
C THR A 276 -0.62 0.24 23.47
N VAL A 277 -0.86 -0.93 22.87
CA VAL A 277 -0.16 -2.18 23.15
C VAL A 277 0.67 -2.62 21.94
N ASN A 278 1.99 -2.59 22.10
CA ASN A 278 2.93 -3.10 21.11
C ASN A 278 2.86 -4.62 21.03
N THR A 279 2.02 -5.13 20.13
CA THR A 279 1.61 -6.55 20.04
C THR A 279 1.86 -7.16 18.67
N ALA A 280 2.30 -6.34 17.71
CA ALA A 280 2.56 -6.78 16.36
C ALA A 280 3.72 -7.81 16.30
N SER A 281 3.59 -8.79 15.42
CA SER A 281 4.53 -9.88 15.23
C SER A 281 4.71 -10.23 13.77
N LEU A 282 5.91 -10.68 13.39
CA LEU A 282 6.19 -11.18 12.03
C LEU A 282 5.34 -12.41 11.66
N ASN A 283 4.74 -13.10 12.64
CA ASN A 283 3.84 -14.22 12.44
C ASN A 283 2.38 -13.80 12.17
N ASP A 284 2.06 -12.51 12.32
CA ASP A 284 0.74 -11.98 12.03
C ASP A 284 0.37 -12.20 10.57
N GLN A 285 -0.93 -12.29 10.29
CA GLN A 285 -1.45 -12.50 8.94
C GLN A 285 -1.99 -11.19 8.36
N MET A 286 -1.62 -10.89 7.13
CA MET A 286 -2.19 -9.80 6.34
C MET A 286 -3.50 -10.28 5.72
N LEU A 287 -4.60 -9.71 6.19
CA LEU A 287 -5.94 -10.03 5.73
C LEU A 287 -6.41 -9.03 4.67
N THR A 288 -7.21 -9.49 3.72
CA THR A 288 -7.74 -8.68 2.60
C THR A 288 -9.26 -8.86 2.46
N LEU A 289 -9.93 -9.22 3.56
CA LEU A 289 -11.36 -9.60 3.59
C LEU A 289 -11.74 -10.71 2.59
N GLY A 290 -10.81 -11.58 2.22
CA GLY A 290 -11.06 -12.64 1.26
C GLY A 290 -10.89 -12.22 -0.21
N PHE A 291 -10.51 -10.97 -0.48
CA PHE A 291 -10.11 -10.52 -1.82
C PHE A 291 -8.92 -11.32 -2.37
N ALA A 292 -7.99 -11.68 -1.48
CA ALA A 292 -6.83 -12.49 -1.79
C ALA A 292 -6.48 -13.40 -0.60
N PRO A 293 -5.68 -14.46 -0.80
CA PRO A 293 -5.20 -15.30 0.30
C PRO A 293 -4.47 -14.48 1.37
N ALA A 294 -4.59 -14.88 2.63
CA ALA A 294 -3.81 -14.30 3.72
C ALA A 294 -2.34 -14.70 3.59
N VAL A 295 -1.44 -13.76 3.87
CA VAL A 295 0.02 -13.99 3.86
C VAL A 295 0.62 -13.51 5.17
N GLY A 296 1.70 -14.15 5.63
CA GLY A 296 2.38 -13.74 6.86
C GLY A 296 3.19 -12.45 6.68
N VAL A 297 3.22 -11.58 7.70
CA VAL A 297 4.04 -10.34 7.68
C VAL A 297 5.49 -10.62 7.30
N GLY A 298 6.11 -11.64 7.90
CA GLY A 298 7.50 -12.01 7.61
C GLY A 298 7.78 -12.29 6.12
N SER A 299 6.77 -12.73 5.36
CA SER A 299 6.92 -12.98 3.92
C SER A 299 7.02 -11.70 3.08
N LEU A 300 6.62 -10.56 3.64
CA LEU A 300 6.52 -9.27 2.98
C LEU A 300 7.65 -8.32 3.37
N MET A 301 8.49 -8.67 4.33
CA MET A 301 9.51 -7.77 4.86
C MET A 301 10.67 -7.53 3.88
N ASP A 302 11.01 -8.51 3.05
CA ASP A 302 12.14 -8.43 2.11
C ASP A 302 11.66 -8.57 0.65
N THR A 303 11.79 -7.49 -0.14
CA THR A 303 11.39 -7.43 -1.56
C THR A 303 12.16 -8.39 -2.47
N LEU A 304 13.34 -8.88 -2.06
CA LEU A 304 14.16 -9.83 -2.82
C LEU A 304 14.02 -11.27 -2.30
N SER A 305 13.13 -11.51 -1.35
CA SER A 305 12.86 -12.83 -0.79
C SER A 305 11.43 -13.26 -1.10
N ASN A 306 11.16 -14.54 -0.86
CA ASN A 306 9.84 -15.16 -1.08
C ASN A 306 9.35 -14.94 -2.52
N GLU A 307 8.04 -14.73 -2.69
CA GLU A 307 7.40 -14.51 -3.99
C GLU A 307 7.41 -13.04 -4.45
N LEU A 308 8.09 -12.14 -3.73
CA LEU A 308 8.11 -10.71 -4.07
C LEU A 308 8.98 -10.41 -5.28
N CYS A 309 10.27 -10.74 -5.18
CA CYS A 309 11.28 -10.64 -6.23
C CYS A 309 11.26 -9.33 -7.06
N TYR A 310 11.30 -8.17 -6.39
CA TYR A 310 11.41 -6.86 -7.03
C TYR A 310 12.36 -5.89 -6.29
N THR A 311 12.79 -4.86 -7.01
CA THR A 311 13.63 -3.75 -6.52
C THR A 311 13.17 -2.42 -7.12
N TYR A 312 13.73 -1.32 -6.64
CA TYR A 312 13.61 0.00 -7.24
C TYR A 312 14.87 0.35 -8.04
N ASP A 313 14.72 1.19 -9.07
CA ASP A 313 15.77 1.61 -9.99
C ASP A 313 16.92 2.40 -9.33
N ASP A 314 16.66 3.02 -8.18
CA ASP A 314 17.66 3.73 -7.38
C ASP A 314 18.01 3.05 -6.05
N PHE A 315 17.61 1.78 -5.87
CA PHE A 315 17.89 1.05 -4.64
C PHE A 315 19.40 0.98 -4.32
N ALA A 316 20.24 0.74 -5.33
CA ALA A 316 21.69 0.63 -5.17
C ALA A 316 22.35 1.95 -4.77
N ASP A 317 21.71 3.09 -5.08
CA ASP A 317 22.21 4.41 -4.71
C ASP A 317 21.91 4.74 -3.25
N GLY A 318 20.98 4.01 -2.61
CA GLY A 318 20.47 4.32 -1.29
C GLY A 318 19.72 5.65 -1.27
N TRP A 319 19.36 6.10 -0.06
CA TRP A 319 18.80 7.44 0.11
C TRP A 319 19.93 8.47 0.03
N LYS A 320 19.84 9.39 -0.93
CA LYS A 320 20.77 10.51 -1.05
C LYS A 320 20.32 11.62 -0.11
N TYR A 321 20.94 11.74 1.06
CA TYR A 321 20.69 12.86 1.97
C TYR A 321 21.15 14.17 1.33
N ASP A 322 20.45 15.27 1.57
CA ASP A 322 21.01 16.59 1.27
C ASP A 322 22.14 16.86 2.29
N ASP A 323 23.34 17.19 1.79
CA ASP A 323 24.55 17.46 2.61
C ASP A 323 24.46 18.79 3.40
N ASP A 324 23.31 19.47 3.41
CA ASP A 324 23.15 20.81 3.97
C ASP A 324 22.80 20.84 5.49
N ASP A 325 22.97 19.72 6.22
CA ASP A 325 22.83 19.67 7.68
C ASP A 325 24.20 19.65 8.43
N ASP A 326 25.30 20.02 7.77
CA ASP A 326 26.50 20.50 8.48
C ASP A 326 26.31 22.01 8.80
N ASP A 327 25.61 22.32 9.90
CA ASP A 327 25.79 23.50 10.80
C ASP A 327 24.48 23.98 11.48
N ASN A 328 24.13 23.38 12.64
CA ASN A 328 24.00 24.05 13.96
C ASN A 328 23.27 23.18 15.00
#